data_AF-A0A4Q6A0H7-F1
#
_entry.id   AF-A0A4Q6A0H7-F1
#
_cell.length_a   1.000
_cell.length_b   1.000
_cell.length_c   1.000
_cell.angle_alpha   90.00
_cell.angle_beta   90.00
_cell.angle_gamma   90.00
#
_symmetry.space_group_name_H-M   'P 1'
#
loop_
_entity.id
_entity.type
_entity.pdbx_description
1 polymer ?
#
loop_
_entity_poly.entity_id
_entity_poly.type
_entity_poly.pdbx_seq_one_letter_code
_entity_poly.pdbx_strand_id
1 'polypeptide(L)' 'MKKIFAMLAITVAGGFMLTSCNKDYTCSCSINGAEIKEYSVRASNKNAAEDECNTRQSSLGTTYQCYIQ' A
#
# COMPACT_ATOMS: atom_id res chain seq x y z
N MET A 1 -48.42 2.77 -24.63
CA MET A 1 -47.63 2.68 -23.38
C MET A 1 -46.35 1.88 -23.63
N LYS A 2 -45.29 2.49 -24.19
CA LYS A 2 -44.01 1.77 -24.48
C LYS A 2 -42.79 2.70 -24.60
N LYS A 3 -42.79 3.85 -23.92
CA LYS A 3 -41.73 4.87 -24.07
C LYS A 3 -41.38 5.60 -22.76
N ILE A 4 -41.27 4.88 -21.63
CA ILE A 4 -40.89 5.51 -20.34
C ILE A 4 -39.82 4.72 -19.57
N PHE A 5 -39.17 3.71 -20.18
CA PHE A 5 -38.17 2.90 -19.45
C PHE A 5 -36.69 3.20 -19.82
N ALA A 6 -36.41 4.22 -20.63
CA ALA A 6 -35.06 4.51 -21.12
C ALA A 6 -34.36 5.70 -20.43
N MET A 7 -34.76 6.04 -19.19
CA MET A 7 -34.18 7.17 -18.43
C MET A 7 -33.61 6.77 -17.06
N LEU A 8 -33.16 5.51 -16.91
CA LEU A 8 -32.59 5.01 -15.65
C LEU A 8 -31.25 4.29 -15.81
N ALA A 9 -30.48 4.62 -16.85
CA ALA A 9 -29.25 3.89 -17.20
C ALA A 9 -27.98 4.75 -17.24
N ILE A 10 -27.93 5.90 -16.54
CA ILE A 10 -26.76 6.81 -16.59
C ILE A 10 -26.12 7.11 -15.22
N THR A 11 -26.70 6.69 -14.09
CA THR A 11 -26.18 7.10 -12.77
C THR A 11 -25.37 6.06 -11.99
N VAL A 12 -24.99 4.92 -12.59
CA VAL A 12 -24.23 3.86 -11.90
C VAL A 12 -22.91 3.55 -12.60
N ALA A 13 -22.06 4.56 -12.80
CA ALA A 13 -20.67 4.34 -13.22
C ALA A 13 -19.68 5.39 -12.68
N GLY A 14 -20.04 6.11 -11.60
CA GLY A 14 -19.23 7.19 -11.05
C GLY A 14 -18.82 7.02 -9.58
N GLY A 15 -19.17 5.90 -8.96
CA GLY A 15 -18.84 5.64 -7.56
C GLY A 15 -17.99 4.38 -7.45
N PHE A 16 -16.91 4.46 -6.67
CA PHE A 16 -16.04 3.34 -6.26
C PHE A 16 -14.81 3.01 -7.13
N MET A 17 -14.18 4.01 -7.74
CA MET A 17 -12.72 4.04 -7.76
C MET A 17 -12.20 4.91 -6.61
N LEU A 18 -12.67 4.62 -5.40
CA LEU A 18 -11.86 4.86 -4.18
C LEU A 18 -10.87 3.71 -4.06
N THR A 19 -10.17 3.37 -5.14
CA THR A 19 -8.88 2.71 -5.05
C THR A 19 -8.04 3.71 -4.28
N SER A 20 -8.04 3.56 -2.95
CA SER A 20 -7.06 4.15 -2.06
C SER A 20 -5.75 4.13 -2.83
N CYS A 21 -5.22 5.33 -3.16
CA CYS A 21 -3.98 5.54 -3.92
C CYS A 21 -2.77 5.05 -3.13
N ASN A 22 -2.91 3.93 -2.43
CA ASN A 22 -1.83 3.26 -1.77
C ASN A 22 -1.08 2.50 -2.84
N LYS A 23 0.19 2.86 -2.97
CA LYS A 23 1.17 2.11 -3.73
C LYS A 23 1.73 1.03 -2.82
N ASP A 24 2.00 -0.11 -3.42
CA ASP A 24 2.72 -1.19 -2.74
C ASP A 24 4.21 -0.87 -2.86
N TYR A 25 4.87 -0.66 -1.72
CA TYR A 25 6.32 -0.44 -1.60
C TYR A 25 6.97 -1.69 -1.04
N THR A 26 8.13 -2.07 -1.54
CA THR A 26 8.89 -3.21 -1.01
C THR A 26 9.85 -2.72 0.05
N CYS A 27 9.71 -3.24 1.26
CA CYS A 27 10.66 -3.05 2.35
C CYS A 27 11.62 -4.23 2.39
N SER A 28 12.91 -3.96 2.19
CA SER A 28 13.97 -4.93 2.41
C SER A 28 14.66 -4.64 3.73
N CYS A 29 14.76 -5.65 4.58
CA CYS A 29 15.50 -5.60 5.83
C CYS A 29 16.74 -6.47 5.74
N SER A 30 17.85 -5.91 6.22
CA SER A 30 19.12 -6.59 6.35
C SER A 30 19.61 -6.59 7.80
N ILE A 31 20.26 -7.67 8.23
CA ILE A 31 21.08 -7.71 9.47
C ILE A 31 22.51 -7.99 9.03
N ASN A 32 23.47 -7.20 9.54
CA ASN A 32 24.90 -7.39 9.25
C ASN A 32 25.22 -7.46 7.74
N GLY A 33 24.48 -6.72 6.91
CA GLY A 33 24.65 -6.72 5.45
C GLY A 33 24.07 -7.94 4.71
N ALA A 34 23.46 -8.88 5.42
CA ALA A 34 22.69 -9.97 4.82
C ALA A 34 21.21 -9.59 4.78
N GLU A 35 20.63 -9.56 3.58
CA GLU A 35 19.19 -9.45 3.40
C GLU A 35 18.52 -10.70 3.96
N ILE A 36 17.54 -10.49 4.82
CA ILE A 36 16.92 -11.55 5.64
C ILE A 36 15.42 -11.56 5.47
N LYS A 37 14.82 -10.43 5.10
CA LYS A 37 13.38 -10.35 4.93
C LYS A 37 12.98 -9.19 4.03
N GLU A 38 12.22 -9.51 2.99
CA GLU A 38 11.45 -8.55 2.22
C GLU A 38 9.96 -8.67 2.60
N TYR A 39 9.28 -7.53 2.67
CA TYR A 39 7.82 -7.49 2.82
C TYR A 39 7.24 -6.26 2.10
N SER A 40 6.03 -6.40 1.60
CA SER A 40 5.32 -5.32 0.92
C SER A 40 4.54 -4.48 1.93
N VAL A 41 4.63 -3.16 1.79
CA VAL A 41 3.96 -2.16 2.61
C VAL A 41 3.06 -1.33 1.72
N ARG A 42 1.77 -1.24 2.08
CA ARG A 42 0.77 -0.56 1.26
C ARG A 42 0.50 0.83 1.81
N ALA A 43 1.15 1.85 1.24
CA ALA A 43 1.06 3.22 1.74
C ALA A 43 0.74 4.24 0.64
N SER A 44 0.15 5.38 1.02
CA SER A 44 -0.22 6.46 0.09
C SER A 44 0.99 7.23 -0.45
N ASN A 45 2.11 7.23 0.26
CA ASN A 45 3.34 7.91 -0.12
C ASN A 45 4.56 7.17 0.45
N LYS A 46 5.76 7.49 -0.09
CA LYS A 46 7.01 6.83 0.29
C LYS A 46 7.33 7.01 1.78
N ASN A 47 7.15 8.22 2.33
CA ASN A 47 7.42 8.49 3.75
C ASN A 47 6.58 7.62 4.69
N ALA A 48 5.28 7.47 4.39
CA ALA A 48 4.40 6.62 5.20
C ALA A 48 4.82 5.14 5.12
N ALA A 49 5.25 4.68 3.95
CA ALA A 49 5.84 3.35 3.83
C ALA A 49 7.18 3.24 4.57
N GLU A 50 8.02 4.29 4.58
CA GLU A 50 9.30 4.30 5.29
C GLU A 50 9.07 4.23 6.80
N ASP A 51 8.08 4.95 7.33
CA ASP A 51 7.70 4.88 8.75
C ASP A 51 7.23 3.46 9.12
N GLU A 52 6.39 2.82 8.30
CA GLU A 52 5.99 1.41 8.50
C GLU A 52 7.18 0.44 8.38
N CYS A 53 8.12 0.72 7.47
CA CYS A 53 9.37 0.00 7.30
C CYS A 53 10.21 0.07 8.59
N ASN A 54 10.40 1.29 9.08
CA ASN A 54 11.26 1.63 10.21
C ASN A 54 10.68 1.16 11.53
N THR A 55 9.35 1.08 11.65
CA THR A 55 8.69 0.54 12.85
C THR A 55 9.14 -0.89 13.17
N ARG A 56 9.58 -1.66 12.17
CA ARG A 56 10.08 -3.03 12.35
C ARG A 56 11.61 -3.14 12.51
N GLN A 57 12.36 -2.03 12.41
CA GLN A 57 13.82 -2.04 12.55
C GLN A 57 14.32 -2.48 13.93
N SER A 58 13.50 -2.29 14.97
CA SER A 58 13.88 -2.57 16.36
C SER A 58 12.91 -3.55 17.00
N SER A 59 12.91 -4.81 16.54
CA SER A 59 12.14 -5.88 17.18
C SER A 59 13.10 -6.90 17.80
N LEU A 60 12.87 -7.27 19.06
CA LEU A 60 13.61 -8.33 19.78
C LEU A 60 15.11 -8.08 20.06
N GLY A 61 15.54 -6.83 20.17
CA GLY A 61 16.91 -6.50 20.61
C GLY A 61 17.99 -6.62 19.53
N THR A 62 17.60 -6.93 18.29
CA THR A 62 18.49 -6.91 17.12
C THR A 62 18.17 -5.67 16.28
N THR A 63 19.22 -4.95 15.86
CA THR A 63 19.08 -3.79 14.96
C THR A 63 18.98 -4.29 13.53
N TYR A 64 17.79 -4.21 12.93
CA TYR A 64 17.57 -4.48 11.52
C TYR A 64 17.75 -3.16 10.75
N GLN A 65 18.46 -3.18 9.63
CA GLN A 65 18.53 -2.06 8.69
C GLN A 65 17.47 -2.29 7.61
N CYS A 66 16.31 -1.66 7.77
CA CYS A 66 15.20 -1.75 6.81
C CYS A 66 15.14 -0.51 5.93
N TYR A 67 15.01 -0.69 4.63
CA TYR A 67 14.89 0.37 3.64
C TYR A 67 13.84 0.01 2.59
N ILE A 68 13.19 1.04 2.02
CA ILE A 68 12.36 0.86 0.83
C ILE A 68 13.27 0.67 -0.39
N GLN A 69 13.00 -0.37 -1.16
CA GLN A 69 13.56 -0.59 -2.49
C GLN A 69 12.90 0.31 -3.55
#